data_AF-A0A536EUY3-F1
#
_entry.id   AF-A0A536EUY3-F1
#
_cell.length_a   1.000
_cell.length_b   1.000
_cell.length_c   1.000
_cell.angle_alpha   90.00
_cell.angle_beta   90.00
_cell.angle_gamma   90.00
#
_symmetry.space_group_name_H-M   'P 1'
#
loop_
_entity.id
_entity.type
_entity.pdbx_description
1 polymer ?
#
loop_
_entity_poly.entity_id
_entity_poly.type
_entity_poly.pdbx_seq_one_letter_code
_entity_poly.pdbx_strand_id
1 'polypeptide(L)'
;MPYWDIVARSFRIAWNHKYLWLIGLLSGEGGGFSFNYSQGTTRTTTPGRPAPSPDFAAVQQQIATWIADHIALLVLIAVAWLILVVALFILGAICEGATVRAAAEHDAERPFGLGWAWRSGRTTMWAIVRLRLLILALSLPLIVLFAGLAIGVFAALVSKNYVAVLPLVLLGLALVLVAIPYAIYVSFLDRFGARALVLEQLAARPSIVRAHRLLRKRLGRSLLVWLISIGVSIALGIGLACALALVAVPFFILGAFIATGSSAAIVPLVILGVVLLVPIALVVQGFVAAEISTYWTLAFRRLDLDYPPAAAAPTAQALPG
;
A
#
# COMPACT_ATOMS: atom_id res chain seq x y z
N MET A 1 -5.02 23.48 16.12
CA MET A 1 -5.91 22.45 15.55
C MET A 1 -6.21 21.41 16.61
N PRO A 2 -7.48 21.09 16.85
CA PRO A 2 -7.83 19.90 17.58
C PRO A 2 -7.55 18.68 16.69
N TYR A 3 -6.43 18.00 16.94
CA TYR A 3 -6.02 16.83 16.15
C TYR A 3 -6.96 15.64 16.33
N TRP A 4 -7.54 15.50 17.53
CA TRP A 4 -8.51 14.46 17.83
C TRP A 4 -9.77 14.57 16.95
N ASP A 5 -10.22 15.79 16.68
CA ASP A 5 -11.37 16.02 15.80
C ASP A 5 -11.10 15.60 14.36
N ILE A 6 -9.84 15.54 13.92
CA ILE A 6 -9.48 15.03 12.60
C ILE A 6 -9.69 13.53 12.57
N VAL A 7 -9.17 12.83 13.59
CA VAL A 7 -9.26 11.36 13.72
C VAL A 7 -10.72 10.91 13.91
N ALA A 8 -11.44 11.53 14.83
CA ALA A 8 -12.83 11.17 15.10
C ALA A 8 -13.73 11.46 13.89
N ARG A 9 -13.48 12.55 13.16
CA ARG A 9 -14.24 12.88 11.95
C ARG A 9 -13.86 11.99 10.77
N SER A 10 -12.58 11.67 10.55
CA SER A 10 -12.17 10.73 9.49
C SER A 10 -12.80 9.36 9.70
N PHE A 11 -12.76 8.85 10.93
CA PHE A 11 -13.37 7.58 11.30
C PHE A 11 -14.88 7.59 11.05
N ARG A 12 -15.59 8.65 11.48
CA ARG A 12 -17.05 8.78 11.27
C ARG A 12 -17.42 8.82 9.79
N ILE A 13 -16.69 9.58 8.98
CA ILE A 13 -16.93 9.67 7.53
C ILE A 13 -16.70 8.31 6.88
N ALA A 14 -15.58 7.64 7.19
CA ALA A 14 -15.27 6.32 6.67
C ALA A 14 -16.32 5.28 7.08
N TRP A 15 -16.77 5.30 8.34
CA TRP A 15 -17.77 4.35 8.85
C TRP A 15 -19.16 4.55 8.23
N ASN A 16 -19.63 5.80 8.14
CA ASN A 16 -20.96 6.11 7.64
C ASN A 16 -21.10 5.86 6.12
N HIS A 17 -20.01 6.00 5.36
CA HIS A 17 -20.03 5.89 3.91
C HIS A 17 -19.29 4.63 3.44
N LYS A 18 -19.94 3.47 3.55
CA LYS A 18 -19.37 2.14 3.23
C LYS A 18 -18.83 2.01 1.80
N TYR A 19 -19.35 2.80 0.85
CA TYR A 19 -18.82 2.79 -0.51
C TYR A 19 -17.37 3.29 -0.59
N LEU A 20 -16.92 4.09 0.39
CA LEU A 20 -15.52 4.51 0.52
C LEU A 20 -14.59 3.32 0.74
N TRP A 21 -15.07 2.22 1.32
CA TRP A 21 -14.23 1.05 1.61
C TRP A 21 -13.80 0.36 0.32
N LEU A 22 -14.72 0.28 -0.65
CA LEU A 22 -14.44 -0.30 -1.96
C LEU A 22 -13.42 0.56 -2.74
N ILE A 23 -13.68 1.87 -2.85
CA ILE A 23 -12.76 2.75 -3.58
C ILE A 23 -11.45 2.98 -2.81
N GLY A 24 -11.44 2.91 -1.48
CA GLY A 24 -10.25 2.95 -0.65
C GLY A 24 -9.38 1.71 -0.85
N LEU A 25 -9.98 0.52 -0.82
CA LEU A 25 -9.28 -0.74 -1.09
C LEU A 25 -8.59 -0.71 -2.45
N LEU A 26 -9.30 -0.22 -3.47
CA LEU A 26 -8.81 -0.17 -4.83
C LEU A 26 -7.81 0.96 -5.09
N SER A 27 -7.77 2.02 -4.28
CA SER A 27 -6.85 3.15 -4.50
C SER A 27 -5.38 2.78 -4.33
N GLY A 28 -5.10 1.71 -3.57
CA GLY A 28 -3.75 1.29 -3.20
C GLY A 28 -3.14 2.12 -2.06
N GLU A 29 -3.93 2.97 -1.39
CA GLU A 29 -3.47 3.77 -0.24
C GLU A 29 -3.49 2.99 1.09
N GLY A 30 -4.32 1.95 1.19
CA GLY A 30 -4.26 0.98 2.28
C GLY A 30 -3.16 -0.04 2.00
N GLY A 31 -2.18 -0.17 2.90
CA GLY A 31 -1.00 -1.03 2.74
C GLY A 31 -1.35 -2.41 2.16
N GLY A 32 -0.57 -2.84 1.18
CA GLY A 32 -0.83 -4.06 0.42
C GLY A 32 -0.89 -5.33 1.29
N PHE A 33 -1.68 -6.30 0.84
CA PHE A 33 -1.71 -7.64 1.42
C PHE A 33 -0.35 -8.32 1.26
N SER A 34 0.32 -8.58 2.39
CA SER A 34 1.56 -9.35 2.43
C SER A 34 1.27 -10.73 3.03
N PHE A 35 1.09 -11.74 2.17
CA PHE A 35 0.99 -13.13 2.60
C PHE A 35 2.40 -13.70 2.75
N ASN A 36 2.97 -13.63 3.95
CA ASN A 36 4.20 -14.35 4.26
C ASN A 36 3.87 -15.81 4.56
N TYR A 37 4.20 -16.70 3.63
CA TYR A 37 4.13 -18.15 3.84
C TYR A 37 5.51 -18.66 4.28
N SER A 38 5.67 -18.96 5.57
CA SER A 38 6.83 -19.70 6.04
C SER A 38 6.54 -21.20 5.89
N GLN A 39 7.14 -21.84 4.90
CA GLN A 39 7.06 -23.30 4.79
C GLN A 39 7.90 -23.92 5.91
N GLY A 40 7.23 -24.36 6.97
CA GLY A 40 7.87 -25.12 8.05
C GLY A 40 8.34 -26.45 7.49
N THR A 41 9.62 -26.58 7.19
CA THR A 41 10.22 -27.89 6.91
C THR A 41 10.22 -28.70 8.20
N THR A 42 9.20 -29.53 8.41
CA THR A 42 9.17 -30.51 9.49
C THR A 42 10.26 -31.55 9.21
N ARG A 43 11.48 -31.32 9.72
CA ARG A 43 12.55 -32.33 9.72
C ARG A 43 12.20 -33.39 10.75
N THR A 44 11.72 -34.53 10.30
CA THR A 44 11.84 -35.78 11.05
C THR A 44 13.31 -36.21 11.03
N THR A 45 14.09 -35.76 12.02
CA THR A 45 15.44 -36.27 12.23
C THR A 45 15.37 -37.65 12.86
N THR A 46 15.39 -38.71 12.06
CA THR A 46 15.75 -40.06 12.52
C THR A 46 17.26 -40.10 12.78
N PRO A 47 17.74 -40.42 14.00
CA PRO A 47 19.17 -40.52 14.26
C PRO A 47 19.79 -41.66 13.43
N GLY A 48 20.88 -41.38 12.70
CA GLY A 48 21.70 -42.40 12.02
C GLY A 48 21.49 -42.59 10.52
N ARG A 49 20.62 -41.82 9.86
CA ARG A 49 20.51 -41.79 8.39
C ARG A 49 20.88 -40.39 7.89
N PRO A 50 21.81 -40.23 6.93
CA PRO A 50 22.01 -38.93 6.29
C PRO A 50 20.67 -38.47 5.73
N ALA A 51 20.25 -37.26 6.10
CA ALA A 51 19.01 -36.68 5.61
C ALA A 51 19.01 -36.72 4.07
N PRO A 52 17.88 -37.04 3.40
CA PRO A 52 17.78 -36.80 1.97
C PRO A 52 18.00 -35.31 1.77
N SER A 53 19.16 -34.91 1.24
CA SER A 53 19.30 -33.57 0.71
C SER A 53 18.27 -33.48 -0.43
N PRO A 54 17.33 -32.52 -0.41
CA PRO A 54 16.49 -32.30 -1.57
C PRO A 54 17.43 -32.13 -2.76
N ASP A 55 17.31 -33.03 -3.73
CA ASP A 55 18.15 -33.02 -4.91
C ASP A 55 17.72 -31.84 -5.78
N PHE A 56 18.25 -30.67 -5.46
CA PHE A 56 17.95 -29.41 -6.12
C PHE A 56 18.22 -29.49 -7.62
N ALA A 57 19.16 -30.34 -8.04
CA ALA A 57 19.42 -30.59 -9.45
C ALA A 57 18.22 -31.29 -10.12
N ALA A 58 17.63 -32.30 -9.48
CA ALA A 58 16.44 -32.99 -10.00
C ALA A 58 15.21 -32.07 -10.06
N VAL A 59 14.99 -31.23 -9.04
CA VAL A 59 13.90 -30.24 -9.03
C VAL A 59 14.11 -29.17 -10.10
N GLN A 60 15.33 -28.65 -10.23
CA GLN A 60 15.69 -27.69 -11.26
C GLN A 60 15.45 -28.27 -12.67
N GLN A 61 15.80 -29.53 -12.87
CA GLN A 61 15.63 -30.19 -14.16
C GLN A 61 14.15 -30.44 -14.48
N GLN A 62 13.34 -30.83 -13.49
CA GLN A 62 11.88 -30.95 -13.63
C GLN A 62 11.19 -29.61 -13.94
N ILE A 63 11.61 -28.53 -13.28
CA ILE A 63 11.10 -27.18 -13.55
C ILE A 63 11.52 -26.74 -14.96
N ALA A 64 12.78 -26.97 -15.36
CA ALA A 64 13.27 -26.60 -16.68
C ALA A 64 12.53 -27.34 -17.80
N THR A 65 12.29 -28.65 -17.66
CA THR A 65 11.49 -29.42 -18.62
C THR A 65 10.05 -28.93 -18.67
N TRP A 66 9.44 -28.65 -17.52
CA TRP A 66 8.06 -28.16 -17.48
C TRP A 66 7.91 -26.75 -18.10
N ILE A 67 8.86 -25.85 -17.83
CA ILE A 67 8.91 -24.50 -18.43
C ILE A 67 9.09 -24.61 -19.96
N ALA A 68 9.98 -25.49 -20.41
CA ALA A 68 10.21 -25.71 -21.84
C ALA A 68 8.94 -26.21 -22.54
N ASP A 69 8.22 -27.16 -21.92
CA ASP A 69 6.97 -27.71 -22.45
C ASP A 69 5.81 -26.71 -22.41
N HIS A 70 5.79 -25.79 -21.44
CA HIS A 70 4.67 -24.86 -21.20
C HIS A 70 5.01 -23.39 -21.50
N ILE A 71 6.02 -23.13 -22.35
CA ILE A 71 6.48 -21.76 -22.61
C ILE A 71 5.37 -20.85 -23.14
N ALA A 72 4.49 -21.38 -24.01
CA ALA A 72 3.36 -20.65 -24.55
C ALA A 72 2.33 -20.27 -23.47
N LEU A 73 2.07 -21.18 -22.53
CA LEU A 73 1.18 -20.93 -21.39
C LEU A 73 1.80 -19.90 -20.43
N LEU A 74 3.11 -19.99 -20.16
CA LEU A 74 3.82 -19.02 -19.32
C LEU A 74 3.80 -17.61 -19.93
N VAL A 75 4.02 -17.49 -21.24
CA VAL A 75 3.90 -16.20 -21.95
C VAL A 75 2.48 -15.67 -21.85
N LEU A 76 1.46 -16.51 -22.05
CA LEU A 76 0.06 -16.10 -21.93
C LEU A 76 -0.29 -15.64 -20.50
N ILE A 77 0.15 -16.36 -19.47
CA ILE A 77 -0.03 -15.96 -18.07
C ILE A 77 0.72 -14.66 -17.79
N ALA A 78 1.95 -14.50 -18.27
CA ALA A 78 2.74 -13.29 -18.07
C ALA A 78 2.06 -12.06 -18.71
N VAL A 79 1.53 -12.21 -19.92
CA VAL A 79 0.78 -11.14 -20.61
C VAL A 79 -0.52 -10.82 -19.87
N ALA A 80 -1.30 -11.84 -19.47
CA ALA A 80 -2.52 -11.64 -18.69
C ALA A 80 -2.24 -10.95 -17.35
N TRP A 81 -1.16 -11.33 -16.68
CA TRP A 81 -0.72 -10.73 -15.44
C TRP A 81 -0.27 -9.28 -15.63
N LEU A 82 0.46 -8.98 -16.71
CA LEU A 82 0.85 -7.61 -17.06
C LEU A 82 -0.38 -6.73 -17.30
N ILE A 83 -1.37 -7.23 -18.06
CA ILE A 83 -2.63 -6.52 -18.30
C ILE A 83 -3.35 -6.26 -16.97
N LEU A 84 -3.42 -7.25 -16.09
CA LEU A 84 -4.03 -7.12 -14.76
C LEU A 84 -3.33 -6.05 -13.92
N VAL A 85 -2.00 -6.05 -13.87
CA VAL A 85 -1.21 -5.05 -13.13
C VAL A 85 -1.45 -3.65 -13.67
N VAL A 86 -1.46 -3.47 -15.00
CA VAL A 86 -1.74 -2.17 -15.63
C VAL A 86 -3.17 -1.72 -15.34
N ALA A 87 -4.15 -2.62 -15.43
CA ALA A 87 -5.54 -2.33 -15.12
C ALA A 87 -5.74 -1.91 -13.66
N LEU A 88 -5.14 -2.65 -12.72
CA LEU A 88 -5.18 -2.32 -11.28
C LEU A 88 -4.44 -1.02 -10.96
N PHE A 89 -3.34 -0.74 -11.65
CA PHE A 89 -2.61 0.52 -11.51
C PHE A 89 -3.46 1.73 -11.94
N ILE A 90 -4.15 1.62 -13.08
CA ILE A 90 -5.06 2.65 -13.58
C ILE A 90 -6.28 2.80 -12.65
N LEU A 91 -6.85 1.67 -12.21
CA LEU A 91 -7.97 1.65 -11.28
C LEU A 91 -7.59 2.31 -9.95
N GLY A 92 -6.39 2.06 -9.45
CA GLY A 92 -5.86 2.70 -8.25
C GLY A 92 -5.76 4.21 -8.38
N ALA A 93 -5.32 4.72 -9.53
CA ALA A 93 -5.30 6.15 -9.78
C ALA A 93 -6.70 6.79 -9.81
N ILE A 94 -7.71 6.12 -10.41
CA ILE A 94 -9.11 6.58 -10.36
C ILE A 94 -9.60 6.64 -8.92
N CYS A 95 -9.38 5.54 -8.21
CA CYS A 95 -9.88 5.34 -6.86
C CYS A 95 -9.26 6.31 -5.86
N GLU A 96 -7.96 6.64 -6.00
CA GLU A 96 -7.30 7.68 -5.20
C GLU A 96 -7.92 9.07 -5.43
N GLY A 97 -8.17 9.45 -6.68
CA GLY A 97 -8.84 10.72 -6.98
C GLY A 97 -10.28 10.77 -6.47
N ALA A 98 -10.97 9.63 -6.52
CA ALA A 98 -12.33 9.47 -6.03
C ALA A 98 -12.41 9.56 -4.49
N THR A 99 -11.52 8.90 -3.76
CA THR A 99 -11.49 8.89 -2.29
C THR A 99 -11.16 10.27 -1.74
N VAL A 100 -10.16 10.96 -2.31
CA VAL A 100 -9.78 12.31 -1.89
C VAL A 100 -10.91 13.32 -2.08
N ARG A 101 -11.56 13.35 -3.26
CA ARG A 101 -12.69 14.28 -3.47
C ARG A 101 -13.90 13.89 -2.61
N ALA A 102 -14.23 12.61 -2.50
CA ALA A 102 -15.34 12.16 -1.66
C ALA A 102 -15.14 12.54 -0.18
N ALA A 103 -13.93 12.36 0.35
CA ALA A 103 -13.58 12.75 1.72
C ALA A 103 -13.77 14.26 1.95
N ALA A 104 -13.37 15.10 0.99
CA ALA A 104 -13.51 16.55 1.10
C ALA A 104 -14.98 17.02 1.04
N GLU A 105 -15.80 16.40 0.19
CA GLU A 105 -17.23 16.74 0.08
C GLU A 105 -18.03 16.27 1.31
N HIS A 106 -17.70 15.10 1.87
CA HIS A 106 -18.33 14.62 3.11
C HIS A 106 -17.95 15.43 4.34
N ASP A 107 -16.73 15.96 4.39
CA ASP A 107 -16.33 16.92 5.44
C ASP A 107 -17.06 18.27 5.31
N ALA A 108 -17.51 18.61 4.10
CA ALA A 108 -18.38 19.77 3.83
C ALA A 108 -19.89 19.44 3.98
N GLU A 109 -20.24 18.24 4.45
CA GLU A 109 -21.63 17.78 4.66
C GLU A 109 -22.50 17.82 3.39
N ARG A 110 -21.87 17.67 2.22
CA ARG A 110 -22.57 17.66 0.93
C ARG A 110 -22.96 16.24 0.53
N PRO A 111 -24.13 16.04 -0.12
CA PRO A 111 -24.52 14.73 -0.62
C PRO A 111 -23.58 14.29 -1.75
N PHE A 112 -22.70 13.33 -1.45
CA PHE A 112 -21.74 12.81 -2.41
C PHE A 112 -21.83 11.28 -2.46
N GLY A 113 -22.17 10.74 -3.64
CA GLY A 113 -22.37 9.30 -3.86
C GLY A 113 -21.27 8.67 -4.72
N LEU A 114 -21.28 7.32 -4.79
CA LEU A 114 -20.29 6.53 -5.53
C LEU A 114 -20.17 6.94 -7.01
N GLY A 115 -21.29 7.22 -7.70
CA GLY A 115 -21.28 7.61 -9.11
C GLY A 115 -20.56 8.95 -9.37
N TRP A 116 -20.73 9.91 -8.47
CA TRP A 116 -20.03 11.19 -8.51
C TRP A 116 -18.56 11.04 -8.15
N ALA A 117 -18.24 10.21 -7.15
CA ALA A 117 -16.86 9.87 -6.78
C ALA A 117 -16.10 9.24 -7.96
N TRP A 118 -16.71 8.24 -8.62
CA TRP A 118 -16.13 7.58 -9.79
C TRP A 118 -15.90 8.52 -10.97
N ARG A 119 -16.86 9.42 -11.25
CA ARG A 119 -16.70 10.43 -12.31
C ARG A 119 -15.53 11.38 -12.00
N SER A 120 -15.41 11.83 -10.76
CA SER A 120 -14.26 12.66 -10.32
C SER A 120 -12.92 11.91 -10.39
N GLY A 121 -12.90 10.64 -10.02
CA GLY A 121 -11.70 9.81 -10.13
C GLY A 121 -11.22 9.68 -11.59
N ARG A 122 -12.16 9.47 -12.52
CA ARG A 122 -11.82 9.35 -13.95
C ARG A 122 -11.26 10.64 -14.55
N THR A 123 -11.75 11.81 -14.16
CA THR A 123 -11.23 13.10 -14.66
C THR A 123 -9.84 13.41 -14.12
N THR A 124 -9.51 12.93 -12.91
CA THR A 124 -8.22 13.17 -12.25
C THR A 124 -7.20 12.05 -12.48
N MET A 125 -7.62 10.89 -13.02
CA MET A 125 -6.79 9.70 -13.25
C MET A 125 -5.44 10.03 -13.89
N TRP A 126 -5.43 10.69 -15.05
CA TRP A 126 -4.20 10.98 -15.78
C TRP A 126 -3.23 11.88 -15.02
N ALA A 127 -3.77 12.80 -14.23
CA ALA A 127 -2.97 13.69 -13.41
C ALA A 127 -2.33 12.92 -12.24
N ILE A 128 -3.07 12.00 -11.59
CA ILE A 128 -2.57 11.11 -10.54
C ILE A 128 -1.53 10.14 -11.09
N VAL A 129 -1.76 9.53 -12.25
CA VAL A 129 -0.77 8.65 -12.91
C VAL A 129 0.54 9.40 -13.17
N ARG A 130 0.46 10.63 -13.68
CA ARG A 130 1.66 11.47 -13.89
C ARG A 130 2.35 11.81 -12.56
N LEU A 131 1.59 12.09 -11.51
CA LEU A 131 2.15 12.31 -10.17
C LEU A 131 2.90 11.07 -9.67
N ARG A 132 2.27 9.90 -9.71
CA ARG A 132 2.87 8.62 -9.31
C ARG A 132 4.14 8.31 -10.10
N LEU A 133 4.14 8.56 -11.41
CA LEU A 133 5.33 8.39 -12.25
C LEU A 133 6.46 9.37 -11.89
N LEU A 134 6.14 10.62 -11.55
CA LEU A 134 7.13 11.59 -11.08
C LEU A 134 7.70 11.21 -9.71
N ILE A 135 6.84 10.75 -8.79
CA ILE A 135 7.26 10.25 -7.48
C ILE A 135 8.11 8.99 -7.61
N LEU A 136 7.75 8.08 -8.52
CA LEU A 136 8.55 6.90 -8.86
C LEU A 136 9.91 7.29 -9.46
N ALA A 137 9.94 8.25 -10.38
CA ALA A 137 11.19 8.76 -10.93
C ALA A 137 12.08 9.38 -9.85
N LEU A 138 11.48 10.04 -8.85
CA LEU A 138 12.18 10.61 -7.70
C LEU A 138 12.71 9.53 -6.73
N SER A 139 12.03 8.39 -6.59
CA SER A 139 12.47 7.28 -5.75
C SER A 139 13.46 6.33 -6.45
N LEU A 140 13.52 6.36 -7.79
CA LEU A 140 14.33 5.46 -8.61
C LEU A 140 15.82 5.41 -8.23
N PRO A 141 16.54 6.55 -8.02
CA PRO A 141 17.96 6.50 -7.64
C PRO A 141 18.20 5.73 -6.34
N LEU A 142 17.31 5.89 -5.36
CA LEU A 142 17.40 5.19 -4.09
C LEU A 142 17.13 3.69 -4.29
N ILE A 143 16.12 3.33 -5.07
CA ILE A 143 15.80 1.94 -5.40
C ILE A 143 16.98 1.25 -6.08
N VAL A 144 17.59 1.89 -7.08
CA VAL A 144 18.76 1.36 -7.80
C VAL A 144 19.95 1.19 -6.86
N LEU A 145 20.20 2.14 -5.97
CA LEU A 145 21.30 2.07 -5.02
C LEU A 145 21.11 0.92 -4.01
N PHE A 146 19.91 0.74 -3.47
CA PHE A 146 19.59 -0.40 -2.60
C PHE A 146 19.66 -1.74 -3.33
N ALA A 147 19.15 -1.81 -4.55
CA ALA A 147 19.22 -3.03 -5.37
C ALA A 147 20.68 -3.42 -5.66
N GLY A 148 21.51 -2.44 -6.07
CA GLY A 148 22.94 -2.65 -6.28
C GLY A 148 23.66 -3.12 -5.01
N LEU A 149 23.32 -2.55 -3.86
CA LEU A 149 23.89 -2.96 -2.58
C LEU A 149 23.48 -4.38 -2.18
N ALA A 150 22.20 -4.73 -2.34
CA ALA A 150 21.70 -6.07 -2.07
C ALA A 150 22.38 -7.11 -2.97
N ILE A 151 22.53 -6.81 -4.27
CA ILE A 151 23.24 -7.66 -5.23
C ILE A 151 24.72 -7.79 -4.83
N GLY A 152 25.38 -6.70 -4.44
CA GLY A 152 26.77 -6.69 -4.01
C GLY A 152 27.02 -7.53 -2.75
N VAL A 153 26.15 -7.39 -1.73
CA VAL A 153 26.21 -8.19 -0.50
C VAL A 153 25.98 -9.67 -0.83
N PHE A 154 24.98 -9.99 -1.65
CA PHE A 154 24.70 -11.36 -2.06
C PHE A 154 25.90 -11.99 -2.80
N ALA A 155 26.50 -11.28 -3.75
CA ALA A 155 27.68 -11.73 -4.47
C ALA A 155 28.90 -11.96 -3.55
N ALA A 156 29.11 -11.09 -2.56
CA ALA A 156 30.18 -11.23 -1.57
C ALA A 156 29.98 -12.47 -0.67
N LEU A 157 28.74 -12.78 -0.30
CA LEU A 157 28.41 -13.98 0.48
C LEU A 157 28.65 -15.28 -0.31
N VAL A 158 28.25 -15.30 -1.59
CA VAL A 158 28.45 -16.48 -2.47
C VAL A 158 29.94 -16.74 -2.72
N SER A 159 30.73 -15.68 -2.89
CA SER A 159 32.19 -15.78 -3.09
C SER A 159 32.97 -16.06 -1.81
N LYS A 160 32.30 -16.21 -0.65
CA LYS A 160 32.91 -16.36 0.69
C LYS A 160 33.93 -15.26 1.03
N ASN A 161 33.79 -14.09 0.42
CA ASN A 161 34.67 -12.95 0.67
C ASN A 161 34.13 -12.13 1.83
N TYR A 162 34.30 -12.66 3.05
CA TYR A 162 33.80 -12.04 4.27
C TYR A 162 34.42 -10.66 4.56
N VAL A 163 35.61 -10.39 4.00
CA VAL A 163 36.29 -9.09 4.12
C VAL A 163 35.52 -8.00 3.37
N ALA A 164 34.90 -8.32 2.23
CA ALA A 164 34.09 -7.38 1.45
C ALA A 164 32.67 -7.18 2.03
N VAL A 165 32.16 -8.14 2.81
CA VAL A 165 30.81 -8.07 3.40
C VAL A 165 30.73 -6.94 4.43
N LEU A 166 31.72 -6.81 5.31
CA LEU A 166 31.71 -5.81 6.38
C LEU A 166 31.58 -4.35 5.86
N PRO A 167 32.39 -3.86 4.90
CA PRO A 167 32.23 -2.51 4.37
C PRO A 167 30.93 -2.32 3.59
N LEU A 168 30.43 -3.34 2.88
CA LEU A 168 29.15 -3.28 2.18
C LEU A 168 27.97 -3.13 3.16
N VAL A 169 28.01 -3.84 4.28
CA VAL A 169 26.99 -3.75 5.34
C VAL A 169 27.05 -2.38 6.03
N LEU A 170 28.25 -1.86 6.32
CA LEU A 170 28.42 -0.52 6.89
C LEU A 170 27.94 0.58 5.94
N LEU A 171 28.25 0.47 4.65
CA LEU A 171 27.72 1.35 3.61
C LEU A 171 26.18 1.26 3.55
N GLY A 172 25.64 0.05 3.64
CA GLY A 172 24.19 -0.17 3.67
C GLY A 172 23.53 0.49 4.87
N LEU A 173 24.14 0.38 6.05
CA LEU A 173 23.65 1.06 7.25
C LEU A 173 23.67 2.58 7.10
N ALA A 174 24.78 3.15 6.61
CA ALA A 174 24.90 4.58 6.36
C ALA A 174 23.87 5.06 5.32
N LEU A 175 23.64 4.28 4.27
CA LEU A 175 22.63 4.56 3.27
C LEU A 175 21.22 4.54 3.88
N VAL A 176 20.91 3.57 4.74
CA VAL A 176 19.61 3.48 5.44
C VAL A 176 19.36 4.74 6.27
N LEU A 177 20.36 5.27 6.99
CA LEU A 177 20.20 6.50 7.77
C LEU A 177 19.77 7.70 6.90
N VAL A 178 20.26 7.80 5.67
CA VAL A 178 19.89 8.87 4.72
C VAL A 178 18.59 8.54 3.98
N ALA A 179 18.35 7.27 3.71
CA ALA A 179 17.18 6.78 2.99
C ALA A 179 15.89 7.00 3.77
N ILE A 180 15.90 6.80 5.10
CA ILE A 180 14.74 6.97 5.97
C ILE A 180 14.14 8.38 5.86
N PRO A 181 14.87 9.49 6.11
CA PRO A 181 14.30 10.83 6.01
C PRO A 181 13.90 11.17 4.57
N TYR A 182 14.62 10.67 3.57
CA TYR A 182 14.24 10.85 2.16
C TYR A 182 12.92 10.14 1.82
N ALA A 183 12.76 8.89 2.25
CA ALA A 183 11.54 8.12 2.03
C ALA A 183 10.33 8.75 2.75
N ILE A 184 10.52 9.26 3.97
CA ILE A 184 9.51 10.03 4.68
C ILE A 184 9.14 11.29 3.88
N TYR A 185 10.13 12.03 3.41
CA TYR A 185 9.93 13.23 2.60
C TYR A 185 9.14 12.93 1.30
N VAL A 186 9.52 11.89 0.55
CA VAL A 186 8.80 11.45 -0.66
C VAL A 186 7.38 10.99 -0.32
N SER A 187 7.17 10.29 0.79
CA SER A 187 5.83 9.90 1.25
C SER A 187 4.93 11.10 1.53
N PHE A 188 5.46 12.18 2.11
CA PHE A 188 4.72 13.43 2.27
C PHE A 188 4.42 14.12 0.93
N LEU A 189 5.37 14.11 -0.01
CA LEU A 189 5.14 14.69 -1.34
C LEU A 189 4.05 13.95 -2.09
N ASP A 190 4.00 12.62 -1.99
CA ASP A 190 2.97 11.79 -2.58
C ASP A 190 1.60 12.11 -1.95
N ARG A 191 1.50 12.00 -0.62
CA ARG A 191 0.26 12.25 0.12
C ARG A 191 -0.26 13.67 -0.12
N PHE A 192 0.52 14.71 0.15
CA PHE A 192 0.05 16.10 -0.05
C PHE A 192 -0.06 16.48 -1.52
N GLY A 193 0.79 15.93 -2.39
CA GLY A 193 0.75 16.19 -3.83
C GLY A 193 -0.52 15.68 -4.47
N ALA A 194 -0.99 14.47 -4.09
CA ALA A 194 -2.24 13.92 -4.59
C ALA A 194 -3.44 14.76 -4.16
N ARG A 195 -3.46 15.23 -2.90
CA ARG A 195 -4.54 16.10 -2.39
C ARG A 195 -4.53 17.47 -3.05
N ALA A 196 -3.37 18.10 -3.22
CA ALA A 196 -3.25 19.36 -3.94
C ALA A 196 -3.68 19.22 -5.41
N LEU A 197 -3.29 18.14 -6.08
CA LEU A 197 -3.68 17.85 -7.45
C LEU A 197 -5.19 17.69 -7.61
N VAL A 198 -5.83 16.91 -6.74
CA VAL A 198 -7.27 16.61 -6.83
C VAL A 198 -8.11 17.82 -6.39
N LEU A 199 -7.78 18.42 -5.25
CA LEU A 199 -8.58 19.48 -4.62
C LEU A 199 -8.35 20.85 -5.27
N GLU A 200 -7.10 21.20 -5.57
CA GLU A 200 -6.73 22.49 -6.20
C GLU A 200 -6.69 22.42 -7.74
N GLN A 201 -7.00 21.25 -8.34
CA GLN A 201 -6.96 21.00 -9.79
C GLN A 201 -5.60 21.32 -10.47
N LEU A 202 -4.50 21.13 -9.74
CA LEU A 202 -3.16 21.37 -10.23
C LEU A 202 -2.65 20.23 -11.12
N ALA A 203 -1.73 20.53 -12.04
CA ALA A 203 -0.95 19.50 -12.74
C ALA A 203 0.07 18.81 -11.80
N ALA A 204 0.63 17.67 -12.23
CA ALA A 204 1.51 16.82 -11.41
C ALA A 204 2.79 17.51 -10.90
N ARG A 205 3.44 18.37 -11.72
CA ARG A 205 4.61 19.14 -11.28
C ARG A 205 4.26 20.22 -10.24
N PRO A 206 3.30 21.13 -10.52
CA PRO A 206 2.96 22.17 -9.54
C PRO A 206 2.38 21.59 -8.25
N SER A 207 1.73 20.42 -8.26
CA SER A 207 1.26 19.77 -7.03
C SER A 207 2.41 19.31 -6.14
N ILE A 208 3.53 18.82 -6.69
CA ILE A 208 4.74 18.48 -5.93
C ILE A 208 5.36 19.74 -5.30
N VAL A 209 5.46 20.83 -6.08
CA VAL A 209 5.97 22.11 -5.57
C VAL A 209 5.09 22.63 -4.44
N ARG A 210 3.78 22.51 -4.59
CA ARG A 210 2.79 22.85 -3.57
C ARG A 210 2.95 22.03 -2.30
N ALA A 211 3.09 20.70 -2.44
CA ALA A 211 3.32 19.78 -1.35
C ALA A 211 4.62 20.09 -0.60
N HIS A 212 5.72 20.32 -1.33
CA HIS A 212 7.01 20.72 -0.77
C HIS A 212 6.90 22.03 0.02
N ARG A 213 6.23 23.03 -0.54
CA ARG A 213 6.04 24.34 0.12
C ARG A 213 5.21 24.21 1.39
N LEU A 214 4.14 23.43 1.37
CA LEU A 214 3.31 23.18 2.55
C LEU A 214 4.12 22.46 3.64
N LEU A 215 4.85 21.41 3.26
CA LEU A 215 5.71 20.64 4.16
C LEU A 215 6.76 21.54 4.82
N ARG A 216 7.54 22.30 4.03
CA ARG A 216 8.59 23.21 4.55
C ARG A 216 8.05 24.32 5.43
N LYS A 217 6.91 24.92 5.09
CA LYS A 217 6.30 25.99 5.90
C LYS A 217 5.70 25.49 7.20
N ARG A 218 5.30 24.20 7.28
CA ARG A 218 4.59 23.64 8.44
C ARG A 218 5.14 22.30 8.92
N LEU A 219 6.47 22.10 8.85
CA LEU A 219 7.12 20.82 9.17
C LEU A 219 6.66 20.24 10.50
N GLY A 220 6.66 21.05 11.57
CA GLY A 220 6.23 20.58 12.90
C GLY A 220 4.79 20.07 12.92
N ARG A 221 3.84 20.80 12.30
CA ARG A 221 2.44 20.37 12.27
C ARG A 221 2.21 19.18 11.35
N SER A 222 2.89 19.13 10.20
CA SER A 222 2.84 17.99 9.28
C SER A 222 3.43 16.72 9.90
N LEU A 223 4.52 16.85 10.67
CA LEU A 223 5.14 15.74 11.37
C LEU A 223 4.25 15.23 12.52
N LEU A 224 3.56 16.12 13.23
CA LEU A 224 2.56 15.71 14.24
C LEU A 224 1.40 14.94 13.61
N VAL A 225 0.85 15.41 12.48
CA VAL A 225 -0.18 14.66 11.73
C VAL A 225 0.34 13.28 11.31
N TRP A 226 1.57 13.20 10.83
CA TRP A 226 2.18 11.94 10.46
C TRP A 226 2.36 10.99 11.64
N LEU A 227 2.83 11.49 12.78
CA LEU A 227 3.01 10.69 14.00
C LEU A 227 1.66 10.18 14.53
N ILE A 228 0.62 11.02 14.49
CA ILE A 228 -0.74 10.62 14.84
C ILE A 228 -1.27 9.55 13.87
N SER A 229 -1.01 9.69 12.56
CA SER A 229 -1.37 8.68 11.57
C SER A 229 -0.71 7.33 11.87
N ILE A 230 0.54 7.31 12.35
CA ILE A 230 1.20 6.09 12.83
C ILE A 230 0.45 5.49 14.02
N GLY A 231 0.11 6.31 15.03
CA GLY A 231 -0.67 5.85 16.18
C GLY A 231 -2.03 5.26 15.78
N VAL A 232 -2.74 5.91 14.85
CA VAL A 232 -4.02 5.42 14.31
C VAL A 232 -3.84 4.10 13.56
N SER A 233 -2.81 3.98 12.72
CA SER A 233 -2.55 2.75 11.96
C SER A 233 -2.08 1.59 12.85
N ILE A 234 -1.34 1.85 13.93
CA ILE A 234 -1.05 0.84 14.96
C ILE A 234 -2.34 0.40 15.66
N ALA A 235 -3.18 1.32 16.10
CA ALA A 235 -4.44 1.00 16.76
C ALA A 235 -5.38 0.18 15.87
N LEU A 236 -5.55 0.58 14.61
CA LEU A 236 -6.32 -0.17 13.61
C LEU A 236 -5.70 -1.52 13.29
N GLY A 237 -4.36 -1.59 13.18
CA GLY A 237 -3.62 -2.82 12.94
C GLY A 237 -3.76 -3.84 14.06
N ILE A 238 -3.66 -3.41 15.32
CA ILE A 238 -3.91 -4.26 16.49
C ILE A 238 -5.37 -4.72 16.51
N GLY A 239 -6.32 -3.81 16.29
CA GLY A 239 -7.74 -4.16 16.22
C GLY A 239 -8.04 -5.21 15.15
N LEU A 240 -7.47 -5.05 13.95
CA LEU A 240 -7.55 -6.03 12.88
C LEU A 240 -6.89 -7.37 13.25
N ALA A 241 -5.70 -7.34 13.84
CA ALA A 241 -5.00 -8.56 14.26
C ALA A 241 -5.81 -9.34 15.31
N CYS A 242 -6.41 -8.64 16.29
CA CYS A 242 -7.30 -9.25 17.27
C CYS A 242 -8.56 -9.83 16.63
N ALA A 243 -9.22 -9.08 15.72
CA ALA A 243 -10.42 -9.56 15.03
C ALA A 243 -10.12 -10.79 14.16
N LEU A 244 -9.02 -10.77 13.40
CA LEU A 244 -8.59 -11.92 12.60
C LEU A 244 -8.17 -13.09 13.47
N ALA A 245 -7.49 -12.86 14.60
CA ALA A 245 -7.12 -13.93 15.54
C ALA A 245 -8.37 -14.61 16.13
N LEU A 246 -9.40 -13.85 16.53
CA LEU A 246 -10.65 -14.41 17.06
C LEU A 246 -11.34 -15.35 16.07
N VAL A 247 -11.24 -15.08 14.76
CA VAL A 247 -11.81 -15.95 13.72
C VAL A 247 -10.83 -17.05 13.32
N ALA A 248 -9.53 -16.77 13.20
CA ALA A 248 -8.53 -17.71 12.72
C ALA A 248 -8.16 -18.78 13.75
N VAL A 249 -8.15 -18.46 15.05
CA VAL A 249 -7.78 -19.40 16.11
C VAL A 249 -8.73 -20.62 16.17
N PRO A 250 -10.06 -20.47 16.13
CA PRO A 250 -10.97 -21.62 16.04
C PRO A 250 -10.70 -22.51 14.82
N PHE A 251 -10.44 -21.91 13.65
CA PHE A 251 -10.10 -22.66 12.44
C PHE A 251 -8.75 -23.38 12.57
N PHE A 252 -7.77 -22.75 13.22
CA PHE A 252 -6.46 -23.35 13.46
C PHE A 252 -6.54 -24.54 14.44
N ILE A 253 -7.30 -24.40 15.53
CA ILE A 253 -7.56 -25.48 16.50
C ILE A 253 -8.28 -26.65 15.82
N LEU A 254 -9.32 -26.35 15.03
CA LEU A 254 -10.05 -27.35 14.27
C LEU A 254 -9.13 -28.06 13.26
N GLY A 255 -8.25 -27.31 12.58
CA GLY A 255 -7.26 -27.87 11.66
C GLY A 255 -6.23 -28.76 12.35
N ALA A 256 -5.74 -28.37 13.52
CA ALA A 256 -4.81 -29.18 14.29
C ALA A 256 -5.44 -30.50 14.76
N PHE A 257 -6.70 -30.47 15.19
CA PHE A 257 -7.44 -31.67 15.62
C PHE A 257 -7.72 -32.64 14.46
N ILE A 258 -8.02 -32.10 13.27
CA ILE A 258 -8.25 -32.92 12.07
C ILE A 258 -6.95 -33.50 11.51
N ALA A 259 -5.84 -32.76 11.60
CA ALA A 259 -4.54 -33.19 11.12
C ALA A 259 -3.99 -34.44 11.83
N THR A 260 -4.43 -34.71 13.07
CA THR A 260 -4.09 -35.95 13.80
C THR A 260 -4.89 -37.18 13.35
N GLY A 261 -5.98 -37.02 12.59
CA GLY A 261 -6.86 -38.11 12.17
C GLY A 261 -6.73 -38.50 10.69
N SER A 262 -6.90 -37.54 9.77
CA SER A 262 -6.96 -37.79 8.33
C SER A 262 -6.43 -36.61 7.51
N SER A 263 -5.39 -36.83 6.70
CA SER A 263 -4.79 -35.80 5.83
C SER A 263 -5.75 -35.24 4.77
N ALA A 264 -6.76 -36.03 4.36
CA ALA A 264 -7.75 -35.64 3.35
C ALA A 264 -8.70 -34.52 3.81
N ALA A 265 -8.89 -34.33 5.11
CA ALA A 265 -9.81 -33.33 5.66
C ALA A 265 -9.16 -31.95 5.89
N ILE A 266 -7.84 -31.83 5.74
CA ILE A 266 -7.11 -30.55 5.86
C ILE A 266 -7.41 -29.63 4.68
N VAL A 267 -7.46 -30.19 3.46
CA VAL A 267 -7.69 -29.43 2.22
C VAL A 267 -9.04 -28.68 2.23
N PRO A 268 -10.20 -29.32 2.49
CA PRO A 268 -11.48 -28.61 2.52
C PRO A 268 -11.55 -27.57 3.65
N LEU A 269 -10.90 -27.80 4.78
CA LEU A 269 -10.84 -26.84 5.88
C LEU A 269 -10.03 -25.59 5.51
N VAL A 270 -8.89 -25.76 4.86
CA VAL A 270 -8.07 -24.64 4.36
C VAL A 270 -8.85 -23.84 3.32
N ILE A 271 -9.53 -24.53 2.39
CA ILE A 271 -10.39 -23.86 1.39
C ILE A 271 -11.49 -23.05 2.09
N LEU A 272 -12.19 -23.64 3.06
CA LEU A 272 -13.23 -22.96 3.82
C LEU A 272 -12.68 -21.74 4.58
N GLY A 273 -11.52 -21.91 5.24
CA GLY A 273 -10.83 -20.83 5.94
C GLY A 273 -10.45 -19.67 5.01
N VAL A 274 -9.90 -19.96 3.83
CA VAL A 274 -9.56 -18.94 2.82
C VAL A 274 -10.81 -18.24 2.29
N VAL A 275 -11.84 -19.00 1.92
CA VAL A 275 -13.11 -18.46 1.40
C VAL A 275 -13.81 -17.55 2.40
N LEU A 276 -13.68 -17.83 3.70
CA LEU A 276 -14.30 -17.01 4.75
C LEU A 276 -13.43 -15.84 5.21
N LEU A 277 -12.12 -16.05 5.41
CA LEU A 277 -11.22 -15.03 5.96
C LEU A 277 -10.82 -13.97 4.94
N VAL A 278 -10.64 -14.33 3.67
CA VAL A 278 -10.19 -13.37 2.64
C VAL A 278 -11.20 -12.23 2.44
N PRO A 279 -12.52 -12.47 2.25
CA PRO A 279 -13.49 -11.39 2.12
C PRO A 279 -13.53 -10.47 3.33
N ILE A 280 -13.46 -11.04 4.55
CA ILE A 280 -13.43 -10.26 5.78
C ILE A 280 -12.19 -9.37 5.80
N ALA A 281 -11.02 -9.93 5.50
CA ALA A 281 -9.79 -9.17 5.45
C ALA A 281 -9.84 -8.05 4.39
N LEU A 282 -10.42 -8.30 3.20
CA LEU A 282 -10.61 -7.29 2.15
C LEU A 282 -11.52 -6.15 2.61
N VAL A 283 -12.63 -6.46 3.28
CA VAL A 283 -13.56 -5.45 3.80
C VAL A 283 -12.87 -4.56 4.85
N VAL A 284 -12.13 -5.17 5.78
CA VAL A 284 -11.44 -4.40 6.83
C VAL A 284 -10.30 -3.58 6.22
N GLN A 285 -9.54 -4.13 5.27
CA GLN A 285 -8.52 -3.35 4.56
C GLN A 285 -9.12 -2.18 3.78
N GLY A 286 -10.28 -2.38 3.16
CA GLY A 286 -11.00 -1.29 2.51
C GLY A 286 -11.40 -0.19 3.48
N PHE A 287 -11.88 -0.56 4.68
CA PHE A 287 -12.18 0.40 5.74
C PHE A 287 -10.93 1.18 6.18
N VAL A 288 -9.82 0.48 6.46
CA VAL A 288 -8.55 1.11 6.88
C VAL A 288 -8.02 2.06 5.79
N ALA A 289 -8.06 1.64 4.53
CA ALA A 289 -7.66 2.47 3.39
C ALA A 289 -8.51 3.75 3.29
N ALA A 290 -9.83 3.61 3.45
CA ALA A 290 -10.77 4.72 3.43
C ALA A 290 -10.55 5.71 4.59
N GLU A 291 -10.33 5.18 5.80
CA GLU A 291 -10.04 5.96 7.00
C GLU A 291 -8.75 6.78 6.82
N ILE A 292 -7.66 6.11 6.42
CA ILE A 292 -6.36 6.76 6.22
C ILE A 292 -6.46 7.83 5.14
N SER A 293 -7.10 7.51 4.01
CA SER A 293 -7.26 8.48 2.91
C SER A 293 -8.08 9.70 3.34
N THR A 294 -9.14 9.49 4.11
CA THR A 294 -9.98 10.55 4.67
C THR A 294 -9.20 11.39 5.69
N TYR A 295 -8.47 10.75 6.61
CA TYR A 295 -7.63 11.40 7.61
C TYR A 295 -6.63 12.36 6.96
N TRP A 296 -5.88 11.89 5.95
CA TRP A 296 -4.90 12.71 5.24
C TRP A 296 -5.54 13.86 4.46
N THR A 297 -6.75 13.65 3.93
CA THR A 297 -7.51 14.70 3.23
C THR A 297 -7.97 15.80 4.18
N LEU A 298 -8.55 15.43 5.32
CA LEU A 298 -8.95 16.38 6.37
C LEU A 298 -7.74 17.13 6.93
N ALA A 299 -6.64 16.41 7.19
CA ALA A 299 -5.41 17.00 7.70
C ALA A 299 -4.81 17.99 6.70
N PHE A 300 -4.76 17.64 5.41
CA PHE A 300 -4.31 18.55 4.35
C PHE A 300 -5.15 19.84 4.33
N ARG A 301 -6.48 19.72 4.29
CA ARG A 301 -7.37 20.89 4.26
C ARG A 301 -7.19 21.78 5.48
N ARG A 302 -7.13 21.20 6.67
CA ARG A 302 -6.95 21.98 7.89
C ARG A 302 -5.57 22.65 7.89
N LEU A 303 -4.49 21.93 7.59
CA LEU A 303 -3.14 22.50 7.46
C LEU A 303 -3.07 23.66 6.47
N ASP A 304 -3.96 23.67 5.48
CA ASP A 304 -4.05 24.70 4.46
C ASP A 304 -4.96 25.88 4.85
N LEU A 305 -6.06 25.65 5.56
CA LEU A 305 -6.99 26.69 6.04
C LEU A 305 -6.34 27.71 7.00
N ASP A 306 -5.18 27.39 7.57
CA ASP A 306 -4.35 28.34 8.34
C ASP A 306 -3.49 29.27 7.44
N TYR A 307 -3.64 29.21 6.11
CA TYR A 307 -3.04 30.13 5.11
C TYR A 307 -4.20 30.82 4.38
N PRO A 308 -4.18 32.17 4.21
CA PRO A 308 -5.30 32.85 3.58
C PRO A 308 -5.57 32.27 2.18
N PRO A 309 -6.85 32.07 1.81
CA PRO A 309 -7.19 31.51 0.51
C PRO A 309 -6.54 32.38 -0.57
N ALA A 310 -5.81 31.74 -1.47
CA ALA A 310 -5.49 32.37 -2.74
C ALA A 310 -6.83 32.83 -3.32
N ALA A 311 -6.92 34.13 -3.55
CA ALA A 311 -8.13 34.82 -3.98
C ALA A 311 -8.90 33.96 -4.99
N ALA A 312 -10.19 33.80 -4.74
CA ALA A 312 -11.13 33.18 -5.65
C ALA A 312 -10.77 33.58 -7.09
N ALA A 313 -10.51 32.59 -7.94
CA ALA A 313 -10.39 32.84 -9.37
C ALA A 313 -11.61 33.70 -9.77
N PRO A 314 -11.41 34.85 -10.45
CA PRO A 314 -12.53 35.69 -10.83
C PRO A 314 -13.50 34.84 -11.63
N THR A 315 -14.72 34.73 -11.13
CA THR A 315 -15.86 34.22 -11.87
C THR A 315 -15.85 34.92 -13.22
N ALA A 316 -15.59 34.15 -14.28
CA ALA A 316 -15.73 34.62 -15.63
C ALA A 316 -17.12 35.26 -15.75
N GLN A 317 -17.09 36.51 -16.18
CA GLN A 317 -18.16 37.46 -16.15
C GLN A 317 -19.45 36.88 -16.73
N ALA A 318 -20.55 37.20 -16.07
CA ALA A 318 -21.85 37.30 -16.73
C ALA A 318 -21.68 38.12 -18.01
N LEU A 319 -22.04 37.55 -19.16
CA LEU A 319 -22.26 38.32 -20.38
C LEU A 319 -23.71 38.85 -20.33
N PRO A 320 -23.91 40.18 -20.38
CA PRO A 320 -25.18 40.77 -20.74
C PRO A 320 -25.30 40.84 -22.27
N GLY A 321 -26.47 40.47 -22.80
CA GLY A 321 -26.82 40.55 -24.23
C GLY A 321 -27.60 39.34 -24.69
#